data_AF-A0A437AGN5-F1
#
_entry.id   AF-A0A437AGN5-F1
#
_cell.length_a   1.000
_cell.length_b   1.000
_cell.length_c   1.000
_cell.angle_alpha   90.00
_cell.angle_beta   90.00
_cell.angle_gamma   90.00
#
_symmetry.space_group_name_H-M   'P 1'
#
loop_
_entity.id
_entity.type
_entity.pdbx_description
1 polymer ?
#
loop_
_entity_poly.entity_id
_entity_poly.type
_entity_poly.pdbx_seq_one_letter_code
_entity_poly.pdbx_strand_id
1 'polypeptide(L)'
;MEIIDFRPLPTHVPALEELTQTFLALKRLHTLDIRVYLFHPSYFIPVPEGVKTVSFFHVNLYSKAWWMEFSKFPFRNVENMEIFPSEEEFGYIFARDDYQVGVDRDGTERTPEEIRIKGYRLGDVQVRGLKWFKFEDTEKLFLPRDLILCVLKKNEGLDEEVKQDLIQQSGVILEETRDRGGRRRSF
;
A
#
# COMPACT_ATOMS: atom_id res chain seq x y z
N MET A 1 28.79 3.71 -1.36
CA MET A 1 27.56 4.47 -1.10
C MET A 1 26.77 3.63 -0.13
N GLU A 2 26.67 4.06 1.13
CA GLU A 2 25.93 3.28 2.15
C GLU A 2 24.46 3.22 1.76
N ILE A 3 23.88 2.02 1.84
CA ILE A 3 22.43 1.83 1.75
C ILE A 3 21.85 2.67 2.88
N ILE A 4 20.98 3.61 2.54
CA ILE A 4 20.18 4.30 3.56
C ILE A 4 19.20 3.25 4.04
N ASP A 5 19.58 2.51 5.08
CA ASP A 5 18.63 1.72 5.86
C ASP A 5 17.47 2.64 6.23
N PHE A 6 16.24 2.19 6.01
CA PHE A 6 15.06 2.87 6.51
C PHE A 6 15.11 2.79 8.03
N ARG A 7 15.84 3.74 8.64
CA ARG A 7 15.95 3.83 10.08
C ARG A 7 14.54 4.05 10.65
N PRO A 8 14.18 3.36 11.74
CA PRO A 8 12.91 3.62 12.39
C PRO A 8 12.79 5.11 12.68
N LEU A 9 11.60 5.66 12.42
CA LEU A 9 11.35 7.08 12.62
C LEU A 9 11.71 7.45 14.07
N PRO A 10 12.46 8.54 14.29
CA PRO A 10 12.67 9.02 15.64
C PRO A 10 11.30 9.30 16.25
N THR A 11 11.07 8.81 17.47
CA THR A 11 9.74 8.80 18.07
C THR A 11 9.17 10.20 18.33
N HIS A 12 10.00 11.26 18.31
CA HIS A 12 9.56 12.65 18.39
C HIS A 12 10.54 13.59 17.68
N VAL A 13 10.16 14.09 16.51
CA VAL A 13 10.82 15.22 15.87
C VAL A 13 9.77 16.32 15.72
N PRO A 14 9.74 17.35 16.59
CA PRO A 14 8.70 18.38 16.58
C PRO A 14 8.50 19.02 15.20
N ALA A 15 9.58 19.24 14.45
CA ALA A 15 9.52 19.77 13.09
C ALA A 15 8.78 18.85 12.10
N LEU A 16 8.85 17.52 12.28
CA LEU A 16 8.12 16.56 11.45
C LEU A 16 6.64 16.47 11.86
N GLU A 17 6.34 16.63 13.15
CA GLU A 17 4.96 16.75 13.63
C GLU A 17 4.30 18.03 13.09
N GLU A 18 5.02 19.17 13.14
CA GLU A 18 4.55 20.44 12.57
C GLU A 18 4.38 20.37 11.05
N LEU A 19 5.28 19.67 10.35
CA LEU A 19 5.14 19.39 8.92
C LEU A 19 3.87 18.58 8.63
N THR A 20 3.60 17.51 9.37
CA THR A 20 2.38 16.71 9.18
C THR A 20 1.13 17.54 9.45
N GLN A 21 1.11 18.38 10.49
CA GLN A 21 -0.04 19.26 10.77
C GLN A 21 -0.25 20.30 9.66
N THR A 22 0.84 20.93 9.20
CA THR A 22 0.81 21.92 8.12
C THR A 22 0.31 21.29 6.83
N PHE A 23 0.78 20.08 6.52
CA PHE A 23 0.36 19.30 5.38
C PHE A 23 -1.14 18.97 5.45
N LEU A 24 -1.63 18.48 6.59
CA LEU A 24 -3.05 18.17 6.79
C LEU A 24 -3.97 19.40 6.69
N ALA A 25 -3.46 20.60 6.99
CA ALA A 25 -4.21 21.85 6.89
C ALA A 25 -4.42 22.33 5.44
N LEU A 26 -3.86 21.65 4.43
CA LEU A 26 -4.00 22.02 3.02
C LEU A 26 -5.42 21.73 2.48
N LYS A 27 -6.35 22.67 2.68
CA LYS A 27 -7.77 22.54 2.30
C LYS A 27 -8.06 22.51 0.80
N ARG A 28 -7.14 22.98 -0.04
CA ARG A 28 -7.32 23.08 -1.50
C ARG A 28 -6.52 22.04 -2.27
N LEU A 29 -5.83 21.12 -1.58
CA LEU A 29 -5.09 20.05 -2.21
C LEU A 29 -6.07 18.96 -2.66
N HIS A 30 -6.17 18.71 -3.96
CA HIS A 30 -7.08 17.71 -4.54
C HIS A 30 -6.32 16.47 -5.04
N THR A 31 -5.07 16.64 -5.42
CA THR A 31 -4.19 15.57 -5.91
C THR A 31 -2.92 15.58 -5.08
N LEU A 32 -2.48 14.40 -4.67
CA LEU A 32 -1.28 14.19 -3.88
C LEU A 32 -0.42 13.10 -4.51
N ASP A 33 0.75 13.49 -5.01
CA ASP A 33 1.74 12.57 -5.54
C ASP A 33 2.90 12.47 -4.56
N ILE A 34 3.09 11.28 -3.98
CA ILE A 34 4.18 11.01 -3.04
C ILE A 34 5.28 10.27 -3.79
N ARG A 35 6.33 11.02 -4.12
CA ARG A 35 7.57 10.49 -4.73
C ARG A 35 8.70 10.57 -3.70
N VAL A 36 9.47 9.49 -3.61
CA VAL A 36 10.40 9.25 -2.49
C VAL A 36 11.71 9.99 -2.71
N TYR A 37 11.88 11.17 -2.10
CA TYR A 37 13.20 11.83 -2.14
C TYR A 37 13.60 12.61 -0.87
N LEU A 38 12.67 13.04 -0.02
CA LEU A 38 12.99 13.99 1.09
C LEU A 38 12.48 13.59 2.47
N PHE A 39 11.33 12.91 2.56
CA PHE A 39 10.68 12.58 3.82
C PHE A 39 10.20 11.14 3.81
N HIS A 40 10.16 10.51 4.99
CA HIS A 40 9.60 9.17 5.13
C HIS A 40 8.12 9.18 4.74
N PRO A 41 7.65 8.22 3.93
CA PRO A 41 6.28 8.22 3.40
C PRO A 41 5.20 8.06 4.48
N SER A 42 5.51 7.53 5.67
CA SER A 42 4.55 7.43 6.79
C SER A 42 3.97 8.79 7.22
N TYR A 43 4.74 9.89 7.08
CA TYR A 43 4.27 11.23 7.43
C TYR A 43 3.11 11.72 6.56
N PHE A 44 2.86 11.07 5.43
CA PHE A 44 1.82 11.43 4.46
C PHE A 44 0.76 10.33 4.29
N ILE A 45 0.76 9.29 5.14
CA ILE A 45 -0.37 8.34 5.19
C ILE A 45 -1.66 9.09 5.54
N PRO A 46 -1.67 9.97 6.57
CA PRO A 46 -2.76 10.92 6.73
C PRO A 46 -2.77 11.90 5.56
N VAL A 47 -3.77 11.77 4.68
CA VAL A 47 -3.98 12.70 3.57
C VAL A 47 -4.88 13.87 3.99
N PRO A 48 -4.67 15.09 3.47
CA PRO A 48 -5.55 16.23 3.72
C PRO A 48 -6.98 15.96 3.26
N GLU A 49 -7.97 16.55 3.94
CA GLU A 49 -9.39 16.25 3.71
C GLU A 49 -9.85 16.53 2.26
N GLY A 50 -9.25 17.51 1.59
CA GLY A 50 -9.58 17.86 0.21
C GLY A 50 -9.09 16.87 -0.85
N VAL A 51 -8.20 15.94 -0.50
CA VAL A 51 -7.54 15.05 -1.46
C VAL A 51 -8.54 14.03 -2.00
N LYS A 52 -8.64 13.99 -3.33
CA LYS A 52 -9.46 13.06 -4.13
C LYS A 52 -8.62 12.03 -4.87
N THR A 53 -7.40 12.38 -5.24
CA THR A 53 -6.48 11.49 -5.94
C THR A 53 -5.18 11.40 -5.16
N VAL A 54 -4.72 10.17 -4.89
CA VAL A 54 -3.41 9.93 -4.26
C VAL A 54 -2.61 8.93 -5.09
N SER A 55 -1.33 9.23 -5.31
CA SER A 55 -0.41 8.36 -6.02
C SER A 55 0.84 8.12 -5.17
N PHE A 56 1.13 6.86 -4.87
CA PHE A 56 2.34 6.44 -4.16
C PHE A 56 3.33 5.83 -5.15
N PHE A 57 4.53 6.41 -5.25
CA PHE A 57 5.56 5.95 -6.17
C PHE A 57 6.68 5.21 -5.43
N HIS A 58 7.33 4.28 -6.15
CA HIS A 58 8.45 3.48 -5.65
C HIS A 58 8.13 2.71 -4.36
N VAL A 59 6.90 2.20 -4.25
CA VAL A 59 6.40 1.56 -3.00
C VAL A 59 7.12 0.27 -2.62
N ASN A 60 7.89 -0.30 -3.53
CA ASN A 60 8.82 -1.41 -3.24
C ASN A 60 10.00 -0.99 -2.34
N LEU A 61 10.22 0.32 -2.17
CA LEU A 61 11.17 0.85 -1.21
C LEU A 61 10.55 1.03 0.19
N TYR A 62 9.24 0.87 0.34
CA TYR A 62 8.56 1.05 1.62
C TYR A 62 8.66 -0.22 2.45
N SER A 63 8.91 -0.07 3.75
CA SER A 63 8.99 -1.22 4.67
C SER A 63 7.63 -1.88 4.87
N LYS A 64 7.65 -3.15 5.29
CA LYS A 64 6.43 -3.83 5.77
C LYS A 64 5.71 -3.03 6.85
N ALA A 65 6.42 -2.42 7.80
CA ALA A 65 5.80 -1.56 8.81
C ALA A 65 4.95 -0.43 8.20
N TRP A 66 5.45 0.23 7.15
CA TRP A 66 4.69 1.27 6.45
C TRP A 66 3.39 0.71 5.86
N TRP A 67 3.45 -0.46 5.21
CA TRP A 67 2.28 -1.11 4.64
C TRP A 67 1.24 -1.52 5.69
N MET A 68 1.70 -1.91 6.88
CA MET A 68 0.82 -2.18 8.03
C MET A 68 0.20 -0.91 8.62
N GLU A 69 0.82 0.26 8.48
CA GLU A 69 0.22 1.55 8.83
C GLU A 69 -0.80 1.97 7.76
N PHE A 70 -0.42 1.86 6.48
CA PHE A 70 -1.28 2.14 5.33
C PHE A 70 -2.60 1.34 5.42
N SER A 71 -2.53 0.04 5.72
CA SER A 71 -3.71 -0.82 5.78
C SER A 71 -4.72 -0.40 6.86
N LYS A 72 -4.27 0.29 7.90
CA LYS A 72 -5.12 0.80 8.99
C LYS A 72 -5.75 2.16 8.65
N PHE A 73 -5.26 2.86 7.64
CA PHE A 73 -5.74 4.20 7.31
C PHE A 73 -6.91 4.15 6.30
N PRO A 74 -8.02 4.89 6.55
CA PRO A 74 -9.24 4.70 5.77
C PRO A 74 -9.32 5.46 4.44
N PHE A 75 -8.49 6.48 4.22
CA PHE A 75 -8.50 7.35 3.02
C PHE A 75 -9.91 7.82 2.59
N ARG A 76 -10.73 8.26 3.55
CA ARG A 76 -12.20 8.43 3.38
C ARG A 76 -12.65 9.30 2.21
N ASN A 77 -11.83 10.25 1.79
CA ASN A 77 -12.18 11.22 0.75
C ASN A 77 -11.53 10.93 -0.60
N VAL A 78 -10.60 9.97 -0.64
CA VAL A 78 -9.89 9.57 -1.85
C VAL A 78 -10.82 8.74 -2.71
N GLU A 79 -10.91 9.11 -3.98
CA GLU A 79 -11.70 8.43 -4.99
C GLU A 79 -10.81 7.70 -6.00
N ASN A 80 -9.58 8.19 -6.23
CA ASN A 80 -8.63 7.58 -7.14
C ASN A 80 -7.32 7.29 -6.40
N MET A 81 -6.85 6.05 -6.47
CA MET A 81 -5.58 5.67 -5.85
C MET A 81 -4.69 4.92 -6.83
N GLU A 82 -3.46 5.39 -6.96
CA GLU A 82 -2.41 4.74 -7.74
C GLU A 82 -1.26 4.31 -6.83
N ILE A 83 -0.78 3.10 -7.04
CA ILE A 83 0.35 2.54 -6.31
C ILE A 83 1.31 1.98 -7.35
N PHE A 84 2.46 2.64 -7.49
CA PHE A 84 3.48 2.32 -8.48
C PHE A 84 4.70 1.68 -7.80
N PRO A 85 4.91 0.37 -7.99
CA PRO A 85 6.23 -0.20 -7.82
C PRO A 85 7.20 0.39 -8.85
N SER A 86 8.48 0.56 -8.49
CA SER A 86 9.50 1.03 -9.43
C SER A 86 10.13 -0.15 -10.17
N GLU A 87 10.00 -0.22 -11.50
CA GLU A 87 10.75 -1.22 -12.30
C GLU A 87 12.03 -0.66 -12.95
N GLU A 88 12.13 0.63 -13.32
CA GLU A 88 13.10 0.98 -14.40
C GLU A 88 14.25 1.97 -14.11
N GLU A 89 14.25 2.87 -13.11
CA GLU A 89 15.36 3.87 -13.03
C GLU A 89 16.17 3.89 -11.73
N PHE A 90 15.62 3.43 -10.60
CA PHE A 90 16.33 3.38 -9.30
C PHE A 90 16.34 1.99 -8.64
N GLY A 91 15.47 1.08 -9.09
CA GLY A 91 15.21 -0.23 -8.45
C GLY A 91 16.38 -1.21 -8.54
N TYR A 92 17.17 -1.19 -9.62
CA TYR A 92 18.24 -2.17 -9.82
C TYR A 92 19.43 -2.05 -8.84
N ILE A 93 19.63 -0.88 -8.21
CA ILE A 93 20.74 -0.65 -7.28
C ILE A 93 20.33 -1.03 -5.84
N PHE A 94 19.04 -0.96 -5.51
CA PHE A 94 18.51 -1.17 -4.15
C PHE A 94 17.57 -2.37 -3.98
N ALA A 95 17.22 -3.10 -5.05
CA ALA A 95 16.31 -4.24 -5.01
C ALA A 95 16.99 -5.57 -5.37
N ARG A 96 18.29 -5.57 -5.64
CA ARG A 96 18.96 -6.67 -6.36
C ARG A 96 19.15 -7.95 -5.54
N ASP A 97 18.99 -7.92 -4.22
CA ASP A 97 19.19 -9.12 -3.37
C ASP A 97 18.05 -9.39 -2.38
N ASP A 98 16.99 -8.56 -2.37
CA ASP A 98 15.98 -8.56 -1.32
C ASP A 98 15.22 -9.89 -1.19
N TYR A 99 15.21 -10.77 -2.19
CA TYR A 99 14.55 -12.08 -2.08
C TYR A 99 15.26 -13.09 -1.20
N GLN A 100 16.57 -12.95 -1.03
CA GLN A 100 17.41 -13.96 -0.40
C GLN A 100 17.84 -13.55 1.01
N VAL A 101 17.78 -12.25 1.32
CA VAL A 101 18.06 -11.75 2.66
C VAL A 101 16.77 -11.85 3.46
N GLY A 102 16.76 -12.70 4.49
CA GLY A 102 15.61 -12.97 5.35
C GLY A 102 15.12 -11.78 6.19
N VAL A 103 15.42 -10.55 5.81
CA VAL A 103 15.02 -9.32 6.51
C VAL A 103 14.32 -8.32 5.57
N ASP A 104 13.34 -7.60 6.10
CA ASP A 104 12.66 -6.48 5.45
C ASP A 104 13.51 -5.20 5.54
N ARG A 105 13.06 -4.11 4.89
CA ARG A 105 13.75 -2.82 4.85
C ARG A 105 13.80 -2.10 6.20
N ASP A 106 12.93 -2.47 7.13
CA ASP A 106 12.95 -2.01 8.53
C ASP A 106 13.80 -2.91 9.45
N GLY A 107 14.49 -3.91 8.88
CA GLY A 107 15.32 -4.86 9.61
C GLY A 107 14.55 -6.02 10.27
N THR A 108 13.22 -6.10 10.10
CA THR A 108 12.44 -7.20 10.65
C THR A 108 12.69 -8.51 9.90
N GLU A 109 12.79 -9.62 10.62
CA GLU A 109 12.93 -10.93 9.99
C GLU A 109 11.65 -11.35 9.26
N ARG A 110 11.83 -11.89 8.06
CA ARG A 110 10.75 -12.45 7.25
C ARG A 110 10.42 -13.85 7.72
N THR A 111 9.14 -14.14 7.81
CA THR A 111 8.66 -15.48 8.12
C THR A 111 8.90 -16.43 6.94
N PRO A 112 8.96 -17.75 7.19
CA PRO A 112 9.08 -18.74 6.11
C PRO A 112 7.95 -18.65 5.06
N GLU A 113 6.74 -18.29 5.51
CA GLU A 113 5.60 -18.06 4.62
C GLU A 113 5.87 -16.91 3.65
N GLU A 114 6.38 -15.80 4.17
CA GLU A 114 6.62 -14.59 3.40
C GLU A 114 7.69 -14.79 2.33
N ILE A 115 8.74 -15.54 2.68
CA ILE A 115 9.76 -15.98 1.71
C ILE A 115 9.12 -16.83 0.62
N ARG A 116 8.26 -17.79 0.99
CA ARG A 116 7.59 -18.70 0.04
C ARG A 116 6.69 -17.97 -0.94
N ILE A 117 5.88 -17.03 -0.48
CA ILE A 117 4.97 -16.24 -1.34
C ILE A 117 5.66 -15.02 -1.96
N LYS A 118 6.97 -14.86 -1.73
CA LYS A 118 7.79 -13.74 -2.17
C LYS A 118 7.19 -12.38 -1.78
N GLY A 119 6.54 -12.28 -0.62
CA GLY A 119 5.80 -11.10 -0.19
C GLY A 119 5.13 -11.33 1.17
N TYR A 120 4.12 -10.55 1.53
CA TYR A 120 3.39 -10.72 2.80
C TYR A 120 1.90 -10.45 2.62
N ARG A 121 1.14 -10.62 3.70
CA ARG A 121 -0.31 -10.41 3.72
C ARG A 121 -0.68 -9.30 4.69
N LEU A 122 -1.54 -8.39 4.26
CA LEU A 122 -2.13 -7.35 5.11
C LEU A 122 -3.33 -7.89 5.89
N GLY A 123 -4.06 -8.84 5.32
CA GLY A 123 -5.27 -9.47 5.86
C GLY A 123 -6.53 -8.60 5.72
N ASP A 124 -6.43 -7.29 5.91
CA ASP A 124 -7.52 -6.33 5.66
C ASP A 124 -6.94 -4.95 5.33
N VAL A 125 -7.74 -4.12 4.65
CA VAL A 125 -7.45 -2.69 4.48
C VAL A 125 -8.67 -1.85 4.86
N GLN A 126 -8.42 -0.66 5.42
CA GLN A 126 -9.46 0.31 5.75
C GLN A 126 -9.81 1.24 4.59
N VAL A 127 -9.03 1.20 3.51
CA VAL A 127 -9.25 1.99 2.28
C VAL A 127 -10.64 1.71 1.72
N ARG A 128 -11.47 2.75 1.61
CA ARG A 128 -12.86 2.65 1.18
C ARG A 128 -13.30 3.87 0.38
N GLY A 129 -14.29 3.70 -0.51
CA GLY A 129 -14.85 4.78 -1.32
C GLY A 129 -14.09 5.04 -2.63
N LEU A 130 -13.15 4.18 -3.01
CA LEU A 130 -12.45 4.28 -4.27
C LEU A 130 -13.41 4.02 -5.45
N LYS A 131 -13.29 4.84 -6.47
CA LYS A 131 -13.91 4.69 -7.80
C LYS A 131 -12.92 4.13 -8.81
N TRP A 132 -11.64 4.39 -8.60
CA TRP A 132 -10.58 3.90 -9.47
C TRP A 132 -9.35 3.51 -8.63
N PHE A 133 -8.73 2.38 -8.99
CA PHE A 133 -7.56 1.86 -8.29
C PHE A 133 -6.59 1.24 -9.29
N LYS A 134 -5.30 1.55 -9.15
CA LYS A 134 -4.24 0.90 -9.91
C LYS A 134 -3.13 0.45 -8.99
N PHE A 135 -2.80 -0.82 -9.12
CA PHE A 135 -1.66 -1.45 -8.48
C PHE A 135 -1.20 -2.57 -9.40
N GLU A 136 0.10 -2.62 -9.66
CA GLU A 136 0.71 -3.68 -10.45
C GLU A 136 1.35 -4.68 -9.49
N ASP A 137 0.70 -5.83 -9.30
CA ASP A 137 1.28 -6.93 -8.55
C ASP A 137 2.30 -7.67 -9.43
N THR A 138 3.50 -7.85 -8.90
CA THR A 138 4.62 -8.47 -9.62
C THR A 138 5.38 -9.39 -8.69
N GLU A 139 5.66 -10.62 -9.13
CA GLU A 139 6.48 -11.56 -8.37
C GLU A 139 7.93 -11.07 -8.21
N LYS A 140 8.35 -10.09 -9.03
CA LYS A 140 9.68 -9.47 -9.01
C LYS A 140 9.88 -8.44 -7.89
N LEU A 141 8.82 -8.04 -7.17
CA LEU A 141 8.95 -7.19 -5.98
C LEU A 141 8.33 -7.82 -4.72
N PHE A 142 8.92 -7.57 -3.55
CA PHE A 142 8.45 -8.09 -2.26
C PHE A 142 7.34 -7.18 -1.72
N LEU A 143 6.11 -7.44 -2.16
CA LEU A 143 4.94 -6.58 -1.93
C LEU A 143 3.82 -7.34 -1.19
N PRO A 144 2.80 -6.63 -0.67
CA PRO A 144 1.64 -7.29 -0.10
C PRO A 144 0.81 -8.01 -1.17
N ARG A 145 0.76 -9.34 -1.08
CA ARG A 145 0.15 -10.24 -2.08
C ARG A 145 -1.38 -10.27 -2.05
N ASP A 146 -1.99 -9.77 -0.99
CA ASP A 146 -3.44 -9.73 -0.83
C ASP A 146 -4.03 -8.32 -0.98
N LEU A 147 -3.22 -7.32 -1.34
CA LEU A 147 -3.68 -5.92 -1.44
C LEU A 147 -4.86 -5.76 -2.40
N ILE A 148 -4.77 -6.35 -3.60
CA ILE A 148 -5.83 -6.27 -4.61
C ILE A 148 -7.14 -6.83 -4.05
N LEU A 149 -7.09 -8.01 -3.42
CA LEU A 149 -8.26 -8.67 -2.84
C LEU A 149 -8.87 -7.86 -1.69
N CYS A 150 -8.03 -7.32 -0.81
CA CYS A 150 -8.47 -6.46 0.28
C CYS A 150 -9.17 -5.19 -0.24
N VAL A 151 -8.63 -4.56 -1.29
CA VAL A 151 -9.21 -3.37 -1.92
C VAL A 151 -10.55 -3.69 -2.59
N LEU A 152 -10.61 -4.73 -3.43
CA LEU A 152 -11.83 -5.17 -4.10
C LEU A 152 -12.96 -5.44 -3.11
N LYS A 153 -12.65 -6.12 -1.99
CA LYS A 153 -13.63 -6.45 -0.94
C LYS A 153 -14.25 -5.22 -0.25
N LYS A 154 -13.53 -4.10 -0.19
CA LYS A 154 -13.96 -2.89 0.53
C LYS A 154 -14.50 -1.79 -0.38
N ASN A 155 -14.34 -1.94 -1.69
CA ASN A 155 -14.64 -0.90 -2.67
C ASN A 155 -15.54 -1.45 -3.80
N GLU A 156 -16.79 -1.77 -3.46
CA GLU A 156 -17.81 -2.18 -4.42
C GLU A 156 -18.13 -1.10 -5.47
N GLY A 157 -17.77 0.17 -5.19
CA GLY A 157 -17.96 1.32 -6.08
C GLY A 157 -16.85 1.53 -7.11
N LEU A 158 -15.86 0.64 -7.19
CA LEU A 158 -14.84 0.68 -8.26
C LEU A 158 -15.51 0.55 -9.62
N ASP A 159 -14.92 1.21 -10.62
CA ASP A 159 -15.29 1.06 -12.02
C ASP A 159 -15.21 -0.43 -12.45
N GLU A 160 -16.16 -0.87 -13.27
CA GLU A 160 -16.26 -2.28 -13.65
C GLU A 160 -15.09 -2.76 -14.51
N GLU A 161 -14.56 -1.91 -15.39
CA GLU A 161 -13.37 -2.23 -16.18
C GLU A 161 -12.16 -2.43 -15.26
N VAL A 162 -11.98 -1.50 -14.31
CA VAL A 162 -10.93 -1.59 -13.28
C VAL A 162 -11.08 -2.85 -12.43
N LYS A 163 -12.30 -3.22 -12.02
CA LYS A 163 -12.52 -4.45 -11.26
C LYS A 163 -12.10 -5.69 -12.05
N GLN A 164 -12.50 -5.79 -13.31
CA GLN A 164 -12.15 -6.95 -14.14
C GLN A 164 -10.64 -7.08 -14.30
N ASP A 165 -9.94 -5.98 -14.54
CA ASP A 165 -8.48 -5.95 -14.65
C ASP A 165 -7.81 -6.43 -13.35
N LEU A 166 -8.28 -5.93 -12.20
CA LEU A 166 -7.75 -6.33 -10.88
C LEU A 166 -8.03 -7.81 -10.56
N ILE A 167 -9.22 -8.30 -10.90
CA ILE A 167 -9.59 -9.71 -10.73
C ILE A 167 -8.67 -10.59 -11.57
N GLN A 168 -8.48 -10.24 -12.85
CA GLN A 168 -7.58 -10.95 -13.76
C GLN A 168 -6.14 -10.99 -13.23
N GLN A 169 -5.63 -9.86 -12.72
CA GLN A 169 -4.30 -9.78 -12.12
C GLN A 169 -4.16 -10.64 -10.85
N SER A 170 -5.18 -10.63 -9.98
CA SER A 170 -5.15 -11.37 -8.71
C SER A 170 -5.26 -12.89 -8.88
N GLY A 171 -5.71 -13.38 -10.03
CA GLY A 171 -5.97 -14.80 -10.29
C GLY A 171 -7.13 -15.39 -9.48
N VAL A 172 -7.96 -14.57 -8.83
CA VAL A 172 -9.09 -15.00 -7.99
C VAL A 172 -10.41 -14.92 -8.75
N ILE A 173 -11.31 -15.88 -8.49
CA ILE A 173 -12.70 -15.87 -8.97
C ILE A 173 -13.57 -15.24 -7.87
N LEU A 174 -14.36 -14.20 -8.20
CA LEU A 174 -15.16 -13.37 -7.27
C LEU A 174 -16.07 -14.15 -6.30
N GLU A 175 -16.45 -15.40 -6.60
CA GLU A 175 -17.33 -16.20 -5.75
C GLU A 175 -16.74 -16.46 -4.35
N GLU A 176 -15.42 -16.47 -4.20
CA GLU A 176 -14.75 -16.63 -2.89
C GLU A 176 -14.79 -15.36 -2.02
N THR A 177 -15.15 -14.20 -2.59
CA THR A 177 -15.23 -12.93 -1.85
C THR A 177 -16.56 -12.72 -1.14
N ARG A 178 -17.60 -13.50 -1.51
CA ARG A 178 -18.97 -13.32 -1.02
C ARG A 178 -19.37 -14.18 0.17
N ASP A 179 -18.56 -15.15 0.62
CA ASP A 179 -19.04 -16.13 1.59
C ASP A 179 -18.14 -16.36 2.82
N ARG A 180 -18.42 -15.60 3.89
CA ARG A 180 -18.37 -16.05 5.31
C ARG A 180 -19.38 -15.26 6.16
N GLY A 181 -20.61 -15.11 5.67
CA GLY A 181 -21.60 -14.27 6.34
C GLY A 181 -23.05 -14.59 5.97
N GLY A 182 -23.49 -15.84 6.06
CA GLY A 182 -24.89 -16.13 5.69
C GLY A 182 -25.44 -17.50 6.06
N ARG A 183 -25.83 -17.68 7.32
CA ARG A 183 -26.94 -18.54 7.80
C ARG A 183 -27.11 -19.92 7.15
N ARG A 184 -26.67 -20.96 7.89
CA ARG A 184 -27.36 -22.27 7.86
C ARG A 184 -28.83 -22.06 8.23
N ARG A 185 -29.74 -22.20 7.25
CA ARG A 185 -31.13 -22.56 7.51
C ARG A 185 -31.24 -24.07 7.35
N SER A 186 -31.37 -24.74 8.47
CA SER A 186 -31.84 -26.12 8.55
C SER A 186 -33.33 -26.14 8.16
N PHE A 187 -33.69 -27.03 7.24
CA PHE A 187 -35.01 -27.65 7.22
C PHE A 187 -34.81 -29.13 7.55
#